data_AF-A0AAV9K2C2-F1
#
_entry.id   AF-A0AAV9K2C2-F1
#
_cell.length_a   1.000
_cell.length_b   1.000
_cell.length_c   1.000
_cell.angle_alpha   90.00
_cell.angle_beta   90.00
_cell.angle_gamma   90.00
#
_symmetry.space_group_name_H-M   'P 1'
#
loop_
_entity.id
_entity.type
_entity.pdbx_description
1 polymer ?
#
loop_
_entity_poly.entity_id
_entity_poly.type
_entity_poly.pdbx_seq_one_letter_code
_entity_poly.pdbx_strand_id
1 'polypeptide(L)' 'MKYYPYDSYIWKSLSKTFPLFHKGLSWNVENGNKIKIWDDNWIEALYSLCKVIEGPLNKNDSNASVSQLIINNN' A
#
# COMPACT_ATOMS: atom_id res chain seq x y z
N MET A 1 23.16 -18.54 8.45
CA MET A 1 21.82 -18.19 8.93
C MET A 1 21.84 -18.36 10.46
N LYS A 2 21.86 -17.26 11.23
CA LYS A 2 22.06 -17.32 12.69
C LYS A 2 20.72 -17.62 13.37
N TYR A 3 20.68 -18.67 14.18
CA TYR A 3 19.51 -19.13 14.94
C TYR A 3 19.49 -18.42 16.30
N TYR A 4 18.42 -17.68 16.61
CA TYR A 4 18.25 -17.02 17.91
C TYR A 4 17.19 -17.78 18.72
N PRO A 5 17.52 -18.29 19.92
CA PRO A 5 16.70 -19.27 20.64
C PRO A 5 15.49 -18.68 21.40
N TYR A 6 15.24 -17.38 21.26
CA TYR A 6 14.11 -16.69 21.86
C TYR A 6 13.09 -16.40 20.78
N ASP A 7 12.54 -17.48 20.25
CA ASP A 7 11.41 -17.42 19.37
C ASP A 7 10.22 -16.81 20.14
N SER A 8 10.02 -15.51 19.99
CA SER A 8 8.88 -14.82 20.60
C SER A 8 7.61 -15.49 20.12
N TYR A 9 6.88 -16.08 21.07
CA TYR A 9 5.61 -16.75 20.81
C TYR A 9 4.62 -15.80 20.11
N ILE A 10 4.66 -14.53 20.48
CA ILE A 10 3.89 -13.45 19.86
C ILE A 10 4.30 -13.27 18.41
N TRP A 11 5.59 -13.11 18.11
CA TRP A 11 6.06 -12.96 16.73
C TRP A 11 5.78 -14.18 15.87
N LYS A 12 5.95 -15.40 16.39
CA LYS A 12 5.56 -16.64 15.69
C LYS A 12 4.07 -16.70 15.38
N SER A 13 3.23 -16.29 16.32
CA SER A 13 1.78 -16.29 16.15
C SER A 13 1.35 -15.23 15.13
N LEU A 14 1.95 -14.03 15.20
CA LEU A 14 1.77 -12.95 14.23
C LEU A 14 2.24 -13.34 12.83
N SER A 15 3.38 -14.02 12.69
CA SER A 15 3.86 -14.51 11.39
C SER A 15 2.91 -15.52 10.76
N LYS A 16 2.27 -16.38 11.57
CA LYS A 16 1.26 -17.34 11.09
C LYS A 16 -0.05 -16.68 10.68
N THR A 17 -0.43 -15.61 11.35
CA THR A 17 -1.65 -14.84 11.02
C THR A 17 -1.40 -13.74 9.99
N PHE A 18 -0.14 -13.42 9.68
CA PHE A 18 0.25 -12.43 8.67
C PHE A 18 -0.43 -12.62 7.32
N PRO A 19 -0.57 -13.84 6.77
CA PRO A 19 -1.30 -14.05 5.51
C PRO A 19 -2.80 -13.71 5.58
N LEU A 20 -3.40 -13.75 6.77
CA LEU A 20 -4.78 -13.31 6.99
C LEU A 20 -4.86 -11.79 7.08
N PHE A 21 -3.90 -11.17 7.77
CA PHE A 21 -3.78 -9.71 7.84
C PHE A 21 -3.45 -9.10 6.48
N HIS A 22 -2.62 -9.75 5.66
CA HIS A 22 -2.27 -9.30 4.31
C HIS A 22 -3.49 -9.07 3.40
N LYS A 23 -4.63 -9.71 3.69
CA LYS A 23 -5.90 -9.44 2.98
C LYS A 23 -6.66 -8.21 3.48
N GLY A 24 -6.34 -7.70 4.67
CA GLY A 24 -7.00 -6.57 5.34
C GLY A 24 -6.07 -5.42 5.74
N LEU A 25 -4.76 -5.57 5.57
CA LEU A 25 -3.77 -4.51 5.74
C LEU A 25 -3.90 -3.56 4.56
N SER A 26 -4.47 -2.39 4.82
CA SER A 26 -4.55 -1.31 3.86
C SER A 26 -3.27 -0.48 3.85
N TRP A 27 -3.09 0.31 2.80
CA TRP A 27 -2.01 1.28 2.68
C TRP A 27 -2.12 2.31 3.81
N ASN A 28 -1.10 2.38 4.67
CA ASN A 28 -0.96 3.49 5.61
C ASN A 28 -0.46 4.72 4.84
N VAL A 29 -1.40 5.55 4.41
CA VAL A 29 -1.09 6.83 3.77
C VAL A 29 -0.77 7.83 4.86
N GLU A 30 0.52 8.13 5.03
CA GLU A 30 0.95 9.22 5.94
C GLU A 30 0.62 10.58 5.30
N ASN A 31 1.62 11.32 4.81
CA ASN A 31 1.38 12.62 4.17
C ASN A 31 0.96 12.52 2.69
N GLY A 32 0.95 11.30 2.11
CA GLY A 32 0.50 11.05 0.73
C GLY A 32 1.33 11.71 -0.38
N ASN A 33 2.44 12.39 -0.09
CA ASN A 33 3.21 13.16 -1.08
C ASN A 33 4.02 12.29 -2.04
N LYS A 34 4.40 11.09 -1.60
CA LYS A 34 5.21 10.14 -2.41
C LYS A 34 4.36 9.05 -3.06
N ILE A 35 3.10 8.92 -2.67
CA ILE A 35 2.20 7.89 -3.17
C ILE A 35 1.46 8.47 -4.36
N LYS A 36 1.68 7.90 -5.54
CA LYS A 36 0.98 8.29 -6.76
C LYS A 36 -0.34 7.56 -6.85
N ILE A 37 -1.40 8.31 -7.17
CA ILE A 37 -2.76 7.75 -7.23
C ILE A 37 -2.86 6.66 -8.30
N TRP A 38 -2.25 6.83 -9.47
CA TRP A 38 -2.49 5.92 -10.59
C TRP A 38 -1.35 4.96 -10.92
N ASP A 39 -0.12 5.33 -10.56
CA ASP A 39 1.08 4.56 -10.89
C ASP A 39 1.43 3.52 -9.83
N ASP A 40 1.08 3.76 -8.55
CA ASP A 40 1.39 2.83 -7.48
C ASP A 40 0.38 1.67 -7.40
N ASN A 41 0.86 0.52 -6.91
CA ASN A 41 0.07 -0.71 -6.82
C ASN A 41 -0.78 -0.73 -5.55
N TRP A 42 -1.96 -0.13 -5.60
CA TRP A 42 -2.89 -0.10 -4.46
C TRP A 42 -3.31 -1.47 -3.93
N ILE A 43 -3.37 -2.47 -4.79
CA ILE A 43 -3.78 -3.82 -4.45
C ILE A 43 -2.63 -4.76 -4.80
N GLU A 44 -2.15 -5.48 -3.80
CA GLU A 44 -1.08 -6.46 -3.99
C GLU A 44 -1.52 -7.52 -5.00
N ALA A 45 -0.61 -7.86 -5.92
CA ALA A 45 -0.84 -8.74 -7.08
C ALA A 45 -1.72 -8.18 -8.21
N LEU A 46 -2.25 -6.95 -8.11
CA LEU A 46 -2.83 -6.24 -9.25
C LEU A 46 -1.85 -5.22 -9.83
N TYR A 47 -2.07 -4.88 -11.10
CA TYR A 47 -1.36 -3.80 -11.75
C TYR A 47 -1.80 -2.44 -11.18
N SER A 48 -0.97 -1.42 -11.40
CA SER A 48 -1.31 -0.03 -11.08
C SER A 48 -2.69 0.34 -11.65
N LEU A 49 -3.41 1.24 -10.97
CA LEU A 49 -4.76 1.62 -11.39
C LEU A 49 -4.80 2.12 -12.84
N CYS A 50 -3.75 2.81 -13.30
CA CYS A 50 -3.59 3.21 -14.70
C CYS A 50 -3.69 2.04 -15.70
N LYS A 51 -3.24 0.84 -15.33
CA LYS A 51 -3.32 -0.35 -16.20
C LYS A 51 -4.66 -1.07 -16.14
N VAL A 52 -5.42 -0.83 -15.07
CA VAL A 52 -6.76 -1.42 -14.86
C VAL A 52 -7.85 -0.58 -15.51
N ILE A 53 -7.63 0.74 -15.60
CA ILE A 53 -8.58 1.68 -16.20
C ILE A 53 -8.34 1.73 -17.71
N GLU A 54 -9.42 1.63 -18.49
CA GLU A 54 -9.35 1.74 -19.95
C GLU A 54 -9.09 3.20 -20.38
N GLY A 55 -7.82 3.55 -20.64
CA GLY A 55 -7.44 4.79 -21.30
C GLY A 55 -6.12 5.40 -20.83
N PRO A 56 -5.39 6.13 -21.69
CA PRO A 56 -4.17 6.83 -21.28
C PRO A 56 -4.53 7.99 -20.34
N LEU A 57 -3.90 8.02 -19.17
CA LEU A 57 -4.02 9.16 -18.26
C LEU A 57 -3.42 10.41 -18.89
N ASN A 58 -4.05 11.56 -18.64
CA ASN A 58 -3.44 12.83 -19.00
C ASN A 58 -2.20 13.10 -18.12
N LYS A 59 -1.31 14.00 -18.55
CA LYS A 59 -0.06 14.29 -17.83
C LYS A 59 -0.28 14.82 -16.40
N ASN A 60 -1.39 15.52 -16.16
CA ASN A 60 -1.69 16.08 -14.85
C ASN A 60 -2.10 14.96 -13.88
N ASP A 61 -2.95 14.04 -14.34
CA ASP A 61 -3.41 12.89 -13.56
C ASP A 61 -2.24 11.94 -13.25
N SER A 62 -1.33 11.71 -14.20
CA SER A 62 -0.15 10.85 -13.97
C SER A 62 0.78 11.31 -12.82
N ASN A 63 0.70 12.60 -12.45
CA ASN A 63 1.49 13.18 -11.37
C ASN A 63 0.66 13.43 -10.10
N ALA A 64 -0.61 13.02 -10.09
CA ALA A 64 -1.49 13.22 -8.96
C ALA A 64 -1.04 12.35 -7.78
N SER A 65 -0.81 13.00 -6.64
CA SER A 65 -0.38 12.37 -5.38
C SER A 65 -1.55 12.25 -4.42
N VAL A 66 -1.53 11.24 -3.56
CA VAL A 66 -2.61 11.02 -2.58
C VAL A 66 -2.78 12.21 -1.64
N SER A 67 -1.71 12.98 -1.38
CA SER A 67 -1.78 14.21 -0.59
C SER A 67 -2.80 15.22 -1.10
N GLN A 68 -3.08 15.26 -2.40
CA GLN A 68 -4.08 16.14 -3.01
C GLN A 68 -5.52 15.74 -2.65
N LEU A 69 -5.73 14.49 -2.22
CA LEU A 69 -7.02 13.96 -1.79
C LEU A 69 -7.24 14.06 -0.28
N ILE A 70 -6.19 14.34 0.49
CA ILE A 70 -6.30 14.54 1.94
C ILE A 70 -6.93 15.91 2.17
N ILE A 71 -8.25 15.93 2.33
CA ILE A 71 -9.00 17.13 2.71
C ILE A 71 -8.70 17.38 4.18
N ASN A 72 -7.92 18.42 4.48
CA ASN A 72 -7.84 18.96 5.83
C ASN A 72 -9.18 19.62 6.14
N ASN A 73 -10.05 18.91 6.86
CA ASN A 73 -11.21 19.51 7.50
C ASN A 73 -10.71 20.37 8.66
N ASN A 74 -10.55 21.66 8.43
CA ASN A 74 -10.40 22.67 9.48
C ASN A 74 -11.72 22.90 10.20
#